data_AF-A0A4Q3YL51-F1
#
_entry.id   AF-A0A4Q3YL51-F1
#
_cell.length_a   1.000
_cell.length_b   1.000
_cell.length_c   1.000
_cell.angle_alpha   90.00
_cell.angle_beta   90.00
_cell.angle_gamma   90.00
#
_symmetry.space_group_name_H-M   'P 1'
#
loop_
_entity.id
_entity.type
_entity.pdbx_description
1 polymer ?
#
loop_
_entity_poly.entity_id
_entity_poly.type
_entity_poly.pdbx_seq_one_letter_code
_entity_poly.pdbx_strand_id
1 'polypeptide(L)' 'RAGQPAELAGAFVLLASELGSYMTGAVIPVTGGEIMI' A
#
# COMPACT_ATOMS: atom_id res chain seq x y z
N ARG A 1 7.68 11.57 -8.60
CA ARG A 1 9.08 11.08 -8.60
C ARG A 1 9.05 9.56 -8.62
N ALA A 2 10.14 8.89 -9.00
CA ALA A 2 10.21 7.44 -8.84
C ALA A 2 10.01 7.06 -7.36
N GLY A 3 9.10 6.12 -7.14
CA GLY A 3 8.89 5.52 -5.83
C GLY A 3 10.14 4.76 -5.39
N GLN A 4 10.39 4.75 -4.09
CA GLN A 4 11.47 3.99 -3.47
C GLN A 4 10.87 2.73 -2.81
N PRO A 5 11.58 1.60 -2.81
CA PRO A 5 11.08 0.36 -2.18
C PRO A 5 10.66 0.52 -0.72
N ALA A 6 11.35 1.40 0.02
CA ALA A 6 11.03 1.71 1.41
C ALA A 6 9.61 2.28 1.60
N GLU A 7 9.03 2.91 0.57
CA GLU A 7 7.69 3.49 0.64
C GLU A 7 6.59 2.43 0.56
N LEU A 8 6.87 1.25 -0.01
CA LEU A 8 5.94 0.13 -0.03
C LEU A 8 5.85 -0.57 1.33
N ALA A 9 6.91 -0.50 2.14
CA ALA A 9 7.05 -1.27 3.37
C ALA A 9 5.90 -1.02 4.36
N GLY A 10 5.45 0.24 4.51
CA GLY A 10 4.34 0.58 5.39
C GLY A 10 3.01 -0.07 4.96
N ALA A 11 2.69 -0.02 3.67
CA ALA A 11 1.49 -0.64 3.14
C ALA A 11 1.53 -2.18 3.28
N PHE A 12 2.69 -2.79 3.06
CA PHE A 12 2.89 -4.21 3.27
C PHE A 12 2.69 -4.61 4.73
N VAL A 13 3.32 -3.89 5.67
CA VAL A 13 3.18 -4.15 7.12
C VAL A 13 1.73 -3.97 7.57
N LEU A 14 1.03 -2.94 7.07
CA LEU A 14 -0.39 -2.74 7.37
C LEU A 14 -1.22 -3.97 6.96
N LEU A 15 -1.11 -4.38 5.69
CA LEU A 15 -1.89 -5.50 5.15
C LEU A 15 -1.54 -6.85 5.81
N ALA A 16 -0.30 -7.02 6.25
CA ALA A 16 0.15 -8.21 6.96
C ALA A 16 -0.18 -8.20 8.47
N SER A 17 -0.69 -7.09 9.01
CA SER A 17 -0.98 -6.94 10.44
C SER A 17 -2.46 -7.18 10.78
N GLU A 18 -2.75 -7.34 12.06
CA GLU A 18 -4.13 -7.37 12.60
C GLU A 18 -4.95 -6.12 12.24
N LEU A 19 -4.29 -4.97 12.04
CA LEU A 19 -4.96 -3.73 11.60
C LEU A 19 -5.55 -3.86 10.18
N GLY A 20 -5.02 -4.77 9.36
CA GLY A 20 -5.50 -5.09 8.03
C GLY A 20 -6.60 -6.15 7.99
N SER A 21 -7.08 -6.66 9.14
CA SER A 21 -7.99 -7.82 9.22
C SER A 21 -9.29 -7.69 8.41
N TYR A 22 -9.76 -6.47 8.17
CA TYR A 22 -10.96 -6.17 7.38
C TYR A 22 -10.69 -5.64 5.97
N MET A 23 -9.44 -5.69 5.49
CA MET A 23 -9.04 -5.16 4.18
C MET A 23 -8.90 -6.24 3.09
N THR A 24 -9.44 -7.45 3.31
CA THR A 24 -9.43 -8.51 2.31
C THR A 24 -10.11 -8.06 1.01
N GLY A 25 -9.41 -8.23 -0.12
CA GLY A 25 -9.87 -7.78 -1.44
C GLY A 25 -9.60 -6.30 -1.75
N ALA A 26 -9.01 -5.54 -0.82
CA ALA A 26 -8.62 -4.16 -1.06
C ALA A 26 -7.35 -4.07 -1.94
N VAL A 27 -7.30 -3.01 -2.75
CA VAL A 27 -6.09 -2.58 -3.46
C VAL A 27 -5.66 -1.25 -2.88
N ILE A 28 -4.42 -1.16 -2.37
CA ILE A 28 -3.87 0.08 -1.81
C ILE A 28 -2.88 0.69 -2.81
N PRO A 29 -3.20 1.82 -3.45
CA PRO A 29 -2.28 2.59 -4.28
C PRO A 29 -1.11 3.13 -3.47
N VAL A 30 0.13 2.89 -3.92
CA VAL A 30 1.33 3.58 -3.42
C VAL A 30 2.02 4.30 -4.59
N THR A 31 1.32 5.26 -5.19
CA THR A 31 1.68 5.87 -6.48
C THR A 31 2.31 7.26 -6.37
N GLY A 32 2.42 7.81 -5.15
CA GLY A 32 2.87 9.20 -4.96
C GLY A 32 1.92 10.24 -5.54
N GLY A 33 0.65 9.90 -5.74
CA GLY A 33 -0.39 10.78 -6.29
C GLY A 33 -0.65 10.59 -7.78
N GLU A 34 0.06 9.69 -8.46
CA GLU A 34 -0.24 9.35 -9.85
C GLU A 34 -1.53 8.52 -9.94
N ILE A 35 -2.33 8.83 -10.95
CA ILE A 35 -3.60 8.16 -11.22
C ILE A 35 -3.31 6.73 -11.69
N MET A 36 -3.92 5.74 -11.03
CA MET A 36 -4.04 4.40 -11.60
C MET A 36 -5.28 4.36 -12.48
N ILE A 37 -5.07 4.08 -13.77
CA ILE A 37 -6.10 3.77 -14.76
C ILE A 37 -6.07 2.29 -15.10
#